data_AF-I5C492-F1
#
_entry.id   AF-I5C492-F1
#
_cell.length_a   1.000
_cell.length_b   1.000
_cell.length_c   1.000
_cell.angle_alpha   90.00
_cell.angle_beta   90.00
_cell.angle_gamma   90.00
#
_symmetry.space_group_name_H-M   'P 1'
#
loop_
_entity.id
_entity.type
_entity.pdbx_description
1 polymer ?
#
loop_
_entity_poly.entity_id
_entity_poly.type
_entity_poly.pdbx_seq_one_letter_code
_entity_poly.pdbx_strand_id
1 'polypeptide(L)' 'MDFKQIFSKLAQYDFAGWAVLEWECALKHPEQGAIEGARFIEEHLIRVTEKAFDDFASAGADAAFNAQILGENM' A
#
# COMPACT_ATOMS: atom_id res chain seq x y z
N MET A 1 8.79 15.07 4.87
CA MET A 1 7.72 14.21 5.40
C MET A 1 7.70 12.94 4.58
N ASP A 2 7.67 11.77 5.22
CA ASP A 2 7.62 10.49 4.51
C ASP A 2 6.16 10.05 4.34
N PHE A 3 5.53 10.50 3.26
CA PHE A 3 4.15 10.16 2.96
C PHE A 3 3.96 8.67 2.64
N LYS A 4 4.97 8.01 2.07
CA LYS A 4 4.86 6.56 1.77
C LYS A 4 4.72 5.77 3.05
N GLN A 5 5.56 6.07 4.06
CA GLN A 5 5.47 5.42 5.37
C GLN A 5 4.13 5.72 6.06
N ILE A 6 3.66 6.96 6.02
CA ILE A 6 2.38 7.35 6.63
C ILE A 6 1.21 6.58 6.01
N PHE A 7 1.06 6.62 4.68
CA PHE A 7 -0.02 5.90 3.99
C PHE A 7 0.08 4.38 4.17
N SER A 8 1.30 3.81 4.20
CA SER A 8 1.51 2.39 4.53
C SER A 8 0.98 2.04 5.91
N LYS A 9 1.20 2.90 6.91
CA LYS A 9 0.71 2.69 8.27
C LYS A 9 -0.81 2.86 8.37
N LEU A 10 -1.38 3.87 7.73
CA LEU A 10 -2.83 4.06 7.69
C LEU A 10 -3.53 2.86 7.05
N ALA A 11 -2.98 2.32 5.96
CA ALA A 11 -3.47 1.09 5.33
C ALA A 11 -3.28 -0.14 6.24
N GLN A 12 -2.14 -0.25 6.94
CA GLN A 12 -1.88 -1.34 7.89
C GLN A 12 -2.91 -1.37 9.03
N TYR A 13 -3.38 -0.21 9.47
CA TYR A 13 -4.32 -0.08 10.58
C TYR A 13 -5.79 -0.02 10.15
N ASP A 14 -6.09 -0.22 8.86
CA ASP A 14 -7.44 -0.09 8.30
C ASP A 14 -8.13 1.22 8.73
N PHE A 15 -7.39 2.32 8.62
CA PHE A 15 -7.89 3.62 9.07
C PHE A 15 -9.00 4.11 8.14
N ALA A 16 -10.24 4.19 8.66
CA ALA A 16 -11.44 4.55 7.90
C ALA A 16 -11.62 6.07 7.61
N GLY A 17 -10.58 6.89 7.81
CA GLY A 17 -10.66 8.34 7.61
C GLY A 17 -10.31 8.79 6.19
N TRP A 18 -10.46 10.09 5.95
CA TRP A 18 -10.17 10.72 4.67
C TRP A 18 -8.78 11.35 4.67
N ALA A 19 -8.05 11.21 3.56
CA ALA A 19 -6.86 12.02 3.31
C ALA A 19 -7.29 13.42 2.86
N VAL A 20 -6.87 14.44 3.60
CA VAL A 20 -7.10 15.85 3.29
C VAL A 20 -5.74 16.52 3.13
N LEU A 21 -5.55 17.25 2.04
CA LEU A 21 -4.35 18.05 1.82
C LEU A 21 -4.65 19.51 2.13
N GLU A 22 -4.05 20.01 3.20
CA GLU A 22 -3.96 21.44 3.45
C GLU A 22 -2.75 22.00 2.72
N TRP A 23 -2.97 23.06 1.94
CA TRP A 23 -1.93 23.67 1.11
C TRP A 23 -2.02 25.18 1.21
N GLU A 24 -0.86 25.82 1.33
CA GLU A 24 -0.70 27.27 1.34
C GLU A 24 0.35 27.64 0.30
N CYS A 25 0.04 28.64 -0.54
CA CYS A 25 1.03 29.28 -1.38
C CYS A 25 0.55 30.67 -1.78
N ALA A 26 1.48 31.62 -1.80
CA ALA A 26 1.23 32.98 -2.26
C ALA A 26 1.31 33.14 -3.79
N LEU A 27 1.73 32.09 -4.52
CA LEU A 27 2.06 32.18 -5.94
C LEU A 27 1.06 31.45 -6.86
N LYS A 28 0.67 30.21 -6.53
CA LYS A 28 -0.23 29.43 -7.40
C LYS A 28 -1.69 29.80 -7.13
N HIS A 29 -2.51 29.76 -8.17
CA HIS A 29 -3.96 29.85 -8.02
C HIS A 29 -4.48 28.65 -7.19
N PRO A 30 -5.47 28.83 -6.30
CA PRO A 30 -5.97 27.76 -5.44
C PRO A 30 -6.43 26.51 -6.21
N GLU A 31 -7.03 26.68 -7.39
CA GLU A 31 -7.47 25.56 -8.22
C GLU A 31 -6.30 24.69 -8.70
N GLN A 32 -5.17 25.30 -9.04
CA GLN A 32 -3.98 24.53 -9.43
C GLN A 32 -3.47 23.71 -8.24
N GLY A 33 -3.41 24.31 -7.05
CA GLY A 33 -3.02 23.60 -5.82
C GLY A 33 -3.97 22.44 -5.52
N ALA A 34 -5.28 22.63 -5.70
CA ALA A 34 -6.29 21.59 -5.51
C ALA A 34 -6.13 20.42 -6.49
N ILE A 35 -5.89 20.69 -7.77
CA ILE A 35 -5.68 19.64 -8.80
C ILE A 35 -4.42 18.83 -8.52
N GLU A 36 -3.30 19.50 -8.24
CA GLU A 36 -2.04 18.83 -7.90
C GLU A 36 -2.18 18.00 -6.61
N GLY A 37 -2.88 18.55 -5.61
CA GLY A 37 -3.11 17.89 -4.33
C GLY A 37 -3.99 16.65 -4.41
N ALA A 38 -5.06 16.71 -5.21
CA ALA A 38 -5.95 15.56 -5.42
C ALA A 38 -5.19 14.38 -6.06
N ARG A 39 -4.39 14.67 -7.10
CA ARG A 39 -3.52 13.66 -7.74
C ARG A 39 -2.48 13.10 -6.77
N PHE A 40 -1.87 13.96 -5.96
CA PHE A 40 -0.89 13.51 -4.96
C PHE A 40 -1.51 12.51 -3.97
N ILE A 41 -2.71 12.79 -3.45
CA ILE A 41 -3.41 11.85 -2.55
C ILE A 41 -3.72 10.54 -3.29
N GLU A 42 -4.28 10.61 -4.49
CA GLU A 42 -4.62 9.44 -5.31
C GLU A 42 -3.42 8.52 -5.53
N GLU A 43 -2.27 9.08 -5.87
CA GLU A 43 -1.02 8.34 -6.09
C GLU A 43 -0.47 7.66 -4.82
N HIS A 44 -0.91 8.07 -3.62
CA HIS A 44 -0.48 7.49 -2.33
C HIS A 44 -1.51 6.54 -1.71
N LEU A 45 -2.76 6.53 -2.18
CA LEU A 45 -3.78 5.61 -1.67
C LEU A 45 -3.42 4.16 -1.99
N ILE A 46 -3.57 3.30 -0.98
CA ILE A 46 -3.24 1.88 -1.09
C ILE A 46 -4.53 1.06 -1.09
N ARG A 47 -4.78 0.34 -2.18
CA ARG A 47 -5.81 -0.70 -2.20
C ARG A 47 -5.29 -1.91 -1.43
N VAL A 48 -5.85 -2.15 -0.24
CA VAL A 48 -5.48 -3.28 0.60
C VAL A 48 -5.91 -4.61 -0.03
N THR A 49 -5.15 -5.67 0.23
CA THR A 49 -5.47 -7.03 -0.20
C THR A 49 -6.66 -7.57 0.59
N GLU A 50 -7.53 -8.36 -0.06
CA GLU A 50 -8.67 -9.03 0.59
C GLU A 50 -8.24 -10.24 1.44
N LYS A 51 -7.03 -10.77 1.21
CA LYS A 51 -6.51 -11.95 1.89
C LYS A 51 -5.26 -11.63 2.71
N ALA A 52 -5.20 -12.17 3.92
CA ALA A 52 -4.01 -12.12 4.75
C ALA A 52 -2.91 -12.97 4.11
N PHE A 53 -1.67 -12.49 4.19
CA PHE A 53 -0.51 -13.23 3.68
C PHE A 53 -0.32 -14.58 4.40
N ASP A 54 -0.68 -14.65 5.68
CA ASP A 54 -0.60 -15.88 6.47
C ASP A 54 -1.49 -17.01 5.92
N ASP A 55 -2.62 -16.70 5.27
CA ASP A 55 -3.47 -17.72 4.65
C ASP A 55 -2.77 -18.41 3.47
N PHE A 56 -1.84 -17.73 2.79
CA PHE A 56 -1.00 -18.34 1.75
C PHE A 56 0.13 -19.18 2.34
N ALA A 57 0.76 -18.71 3.43
CA ALA A 57 1.83 -19.44 4.12
C ALA A 57 1.33 -20.66 4.93
N SER A 58 0.03 -20.66 5.29
CA SER A 58 -0.62 -21.75 6.02
C SER A 58 -0.99 -22.96 5.14
N ALA A 59 -0.90 -22.84 3.81
CA ALA A 59 -0.90 -23.99 2.91
C ALA A 59 0.35 -24.82 3.22
N GLY A 60 0.19 -25.82 4.10
CA GLY A 60 1.28 -26.53 4.75
C GLY A 60 2.42 -26.87 3.79
N ALA A 61 3.65 -26.55 4.21
CA ALA A 61 4.85 -26.85 3.45
C ALA A 61 4.95 -28.37 3.22
N ASP A 62 4.50 -28.82 2.05
CA ASP A 62 4.73 -30.18 1.60
C ASP A 62 6.21 -30.27 1.21
N ALA A 63 7.01 -30.81 2.12
CA ALA A 63 8.44 -30.96 1.94
C ALA A 63 8.77 -31.79 0.68
N ALA A 64 7.91 -32.74 0.29
CA ALA A 64 8.10 -33.52 -0.93
C ALA A 64 7.83 -32.68 -2.19
N PHE A 65 6.77 -31.88 -2.17
CA PHE A 65 6.47 -30.93 -3.24
C PHE A 65 7.58 -29.87 -3.39
N ASN A 66 8.08 -29.34 -2.28
CA ASN A 66 9.17 -28.37 -2.26
C ASN A 66 10.48 -28.99 -2.79
N ALA A 67 10.83 -30.22 -2.38
CA ALA A 67 12.01 -30.92 -2.88
C ALA A 67 11.92 -31.20 -4.39
N GLN A 68 10.72 -31.50 -4.91
CA GLN A 68 10.49 -31.70 -6.34
C GLN A 68 10.66 -30.39 -7.13
N ILE A 69 10.16 -29.25 -6.62
CA ILE A 69 10.33 -27.93 -7.26
C ILE A 69 11.80 -27.49 -7.22
N LEU A 70 12.50 -27.77 -6.13
CA LEU A 70 13.90 -27.36 -5.92
C LEU A 70 14.92 -28.30 -6.57
N GLY A 71 14.49 -29.44 -7.10
CA GLY A 71 15.35 -30.39 -7.81
C GLY A 71 16.27 -31.20 -6.90
N GLU A 72 15.90 -31.39 -5.63
CA GLU A 72 16.74 -32.08 -4.63
C GLU A 72 16.70 -33.61 -4.71
N ASN A 73 15.99 -34.19 -5.68
CA ASN A 73 16.06 -35.63 -5.95
C ASN A 73 16.44 -35.89 -7.42
N MET A 74 17.74 -36.11 -7.63
CA MET A 74 18.30 -36.96 -8.68
C MET A 74 19.11 -38.07 -8.02
#